data_AF-A0A217EFL3-F1
#
_entry.id   AF-A0A217EFL3-F1
#
_cell.length_a   1.000
_cell.length_b   1.000
_cell.length_c   1.000
_cell.angle_alpha   90.00
_cell.angle_beta   90.00
_cell.angle_gamma   90.00
#
_symmetry.space_group_name_H-M   'P 1'
#
loop_
_entity.id
_entity.type
_entity.pdbx_description
1 polymer ?
#
loop_
_entity_poly.entity_id
_entity_poly.type
_entity_poly.pdbx_seq_one_letter_code
_entity_poly.pdbx_strand_id
1 'polypeptide(L)'
;MQKALITLKAKDNSHTLYFEKVEEFLSDKDKQPAYSLWVNRDSSEIVDPDLYFLFNSARHKDSITVNYIEYNVTEVSQLIKRY
;
A
#
# COMPACT_ATOMS: atom_id res chain seq x y z
N MET A 1 8.92 -12.46 3.61
CA MET A 1 8.40 -11.39 2.73
C MET A 1 7.05 -10.96 3.28
N GLN A 2 7.01 -9.86 4.02
CA GLN A 2 5.74 -9.26 4.39
C GLN A 2 5.24 -8.51 3.16
N LYS A 3 4.00 -8.76 2.78
CA LYS A 3 3.29 -7.97 1.79
C LYS A 3 2.16 -7.29 2.53
N ALA A 4 1.86 -6.04 2.20
CA ALA A 4 0.69 -5.34 2.74
C ALA A 4 -0.19 -4.91 1.57
N LEU A 5 -1.51 -4.94 1.76
CA LEU A 5 -2.49 -4.41 0.82
C LEU A 5 -3.25 -3.29 1.51
N ILE A 6 -3.38 -2.15 0.84
CA ILE A 6 -4.26 -1.06 1.23
C ILE A 6 -5.32 -0.89 0.15
N THR A 7 -6.57 -0.88 0.57
CA THR A 7 -7.71 -0.58 -0.30
C THR A 7 -8.24 0.79 0.05
N LEU A 8 -8.31 1.68 -0.95
CA LEU A 8 -8.85 3.02 -0.82
C LEU A 8 -10.12 3.13 -1.67
N LYS A 9 -11.20 3.67 -1.12
CA LYS A 9 -12.43 3.94 -1.87
C LYS A 9 -12.69 5.43 -1.94
N ALA A 10 -12.92 5.94 -3.15
CA ALA A 10 -13.23 7.34 -3.35
C ALA A 10 -14.48 7.72 -2.54
N LYS A 11 -14.50 8.93 -1.98
CA LYS A 11 -15.58 9.38 -1.09
C LYS A 11 -16.97 9.40 -1.77
N ASP A 12 -16.98 9.67 -3.07
CA ASP A 12 -18.16 9.62 -3.95
C ASP A 12 -18.51 8.19 -4.40
N ASN A 13 -17.73 7.19 -4.00
CA ASN A 13 -17.81 5.78 -4.43
C ASN A 13 -17.61 5.55 -5.93
N SER A 14 -17.03 6.50 -6.68
CA SER A 14 -16.87 6.36 -8.13
C SER A 14 -15.77 5.37 -8.54
N HIS A 15 -14.77 5.15 -7.68
CA HIS A 15 -13.68 4.22 -7.94
C HIS A 15 -13.00 3.73 -6.64
N THR A 16 -12.24 2.65 -6.78
CA THR A 16 -11.46 2.00 -5.72
C THR A 16 -10.02 1.83 -6.21
N LEU A 17 -9.05 2.09 -5.34
CA LEU A 17 -7.63 1.85 -5.57
C LEU A 17 -7.13 0.72 -4.68
N TYR A 18 -6.24 -0.09 -5.24
CA TYR A 18 -5.60 -1.21 -4.56
C TYR A 18 -4.09 -1.01 -4.63
N PHE A 19 -3.46 -0.79 -3.48
CA PHE A 19 -2.02 -0.61 -3.38
C PHE A 19 -1.37 -1.74 -2.61
N GLU A 20 -0.38 -2.38 -3.23
CA GLU A 20 0.39 -3.46 -2.62
C GLU A 20 1.80 -2.98 -2.27
N LYS A 21 2.25 -3.29 -1.05
CA LYS A 21 3.62 -3.10 -0.60
C LYS A 21 4.46 -4.32 -0.99
N VAL A 22 5.55 -4.07 -1.71
CA VAL A 22 6.55 -5.06 -2.10
C VAL A 22 7.85 -4.75 -1.37
N GLU A 23 8.35 -5.72 -0.60
CA GLU A 23 9.58 -5.61 0.18
C GLU A 23 10.59 -6.67 -0.26
N GLU A 24 11.80 -6.27 -0.66
CA GLU A 24 12.91 -7.21 -0.89
C GLU A 24 13.78 -7.31 0.36
N PHE A 25 14.07 -8.53 0.80
CA PHE A 25 14.91 -8.79 1.99
C PHE A 25 16.28 -9.24 1.52
N LEU A 26 17.35 -8.63 2.05
CA LEU A 26 18.70 -9.15 1.85
C LEU A 26 18.80 -10.53 2.51
N SER A 27 19.51 -11.45 1.86
CA SER A 27 19.56 -12.89 2.17
C SER A 27 20.09 -13.28 3.56
N ASP A 28 20.43 -12.33 4.43
CA ASP A 28 20.86 -12.62 5.79
C ASP A 28 19.68 -12.60 6.75
N LYS A 29 19.65 -13.63 7.61
CA LYS A 29 18.54 -14.04 8.49
C LYS A 29 18.05 -13.00 9.50
N ASP A 30 18.65 -11.81 9.57
CA ASP A 30 18.31 -10.73 10.52
C ASP A 30 18.11 -9.35 9.87
N LYS A 31 17.89 -9.26 8.54
CA LYS A 31 17.91 -7.97 7.85
C LYS A 31 16.53 -7.33 7.66
N GLN A 32 16.49 -6.03 7.97
CA GLN A 32 15.50 -5.07 7.48
C GLN A 32 15.40 -5.17 5.94
N PRO A 33 14.23 -4.87 5.35
CA PRO A 33 14.08 -4.86 3.90
C PRO A 33 15.13 -3.95 3.25
N ALA A 34 15.76 -4.44 2.19
CA ALA A 34 16.71 -3.71 1.36
C ALA A 34 16.04 -2.49 0.72
N TYR A 35 14.79 -2.70 0.28
CA TYR A 35 13.88 -1.65 -0.16
C TYR A 35 12.42 -2.09 0.03
N SER A 36 11.55 -1.08 0.01
CA SER A 36 10.10 -1.23 0.01
C SER A 36 9.51 -0.31 -1.04
N LEU A 37 8.58 -0.81 -1.85
CA LEU A 37 7.85 -0.05 -2.85
C LEU A 37 6.35 -0.26 -2.67
N TRP A 38 5.55 0.78 -2.94
CA TRP A 38 4.11 0.64 -3.12
C TRP A 38 3.79 0.64 -4.60
N VAL A 39 2.93 -0.29 -5.02
CA VAL A 39 2.56 -0.49 -6.43
C VAL A 39 1.05 -0.57 -6.52
N ASN A 40 0.46 0.07 -7.54
CA ASN A 40 -0.93 -0.17 -7.89
C ASN A 40 -1.08 -1.62 -8.35
N ARG A 41 -1.94 -2.39 -7.68
CA ARG A 41 -2.15 -3.81 -7.97
C ARG A 41 -2.66 -4.05 -9.38
N ASP A 42 -3.52 -3.17 -9.89
CA ASP A 42 -4.22 -3.35 -11.15
C ASP A 42 -3.37 -2.86 -12.33
N SER A 43 -2.74 -1.69 -12.20
CA SER A 43 -1.91 -1.11 -13.28
C SER A 43 -0.44 -1.55 -13.23
N SER A 44 0.02 -2.14 -12.12
CA SER A 44 1.43 -2.42 -11.84
C SER A 44 2.34 -1.18 -11.84
N GLU A 45 1.76 0.02 -11.76
CA GLU A 45 2.52 1.27 -11.69
C GLU A 45 3.04 1.52 -10.27
N ILE A 46 4.30 1.99 -10.19
CA ILE A 46 4.90 2.41 -8.93
C ILE A 46 4.19 3.67 -8.46
N VAL A 47 3.73 3.65 -7.21
CA VAL A 47 3.16 4.84 -6.56
C VAL A 47 4.27 5.85 -6.30
N ASP A 48 3.94 7.13 -6.41
CA ASP A 48 4.76 8.24 -5.94
C ASP A 48 5.37 7.96 -4.53
N PRO A 49 6.71 7.94 -4.40
CA PRO A 49 7.40 7.74 -3.12
C PRO A 49 6.97 8.69 -2.00
N ASP A 50 6.54 9.91 -2.34
CA ASP A 50 6.11 10.91 -1.34
C ASP A 50 4.85 10.45 -0.58
N LEU A 51 4.06 9.55 -1.17
CA LEU A 51 2.86 8.96 -0.54
C LEU A 51 3.19 7.77 0.39
N TYR A 52 4.43 7.27 0.42
CA TYR A 52 4.76 6.04 1.14
C TYR A 52 4.56 6.18 2.64
N PHE A 53 4.86 7.35 3.21
CA PHE A 53 4.64 7.60 4.63
C PHE A 53 3.14 7.53 4.98
N LEU A 54 2.28 8.11 4.14
CA LEU A 54 0.83 8.04 4.31
C LEU A 54 0.35 6.59 4.27
N PHE A 55 0.77 5.81 3.28
CA PHE A 55 0.37 4.41 3.17
C PHE A 55 0.92 3.53 4.30
N ASN A 56 2.18 3.71 4.70
CA ASN A 56 2.77 2.94 5.79
C ASN A 56 2.12 3.22 7.16
N SER A 57 1.48 4.38 7.33
CA SER A 57 0.82 4.77 8.59
C SER A 57 -0.72 4.65 8.54
N ALA A 58 -1.29 4.37 7.37
CA ALA A 58 -2.72 4.31 7.13
C ALA A 58 -3.44 3.26 7.97
N ARG A 59 -4.63 3.62 8.44
CA ARG A 59 -5.54 2.77 9.21
C ARG A 59 -6.93 2.80 8.59
N HIS A 60 -7.71 1.77 8.90
CA HIS A 60 -9.10 1.70 8.46
C HIS A 60 -9.88 2.96 8.87
N LYS A 61 -10.61 3.54 7.92
CA LYS A 61 -11.36 4.82 7.97
C LYS A 61 -10.51 6.10 7.90
N ASP A 62 -9.19 6.04 7.80
CA ASP A 62 -8.41 7.23 7.51
C ASP A 62 -8.75 7.78 6.13
N SER A 63 -8.62 9.10 5.95
CA SER A 63 -8.80 9.77 4.66
C SER A 63 -7.44 10.12 4.06
N ILE A 64 -7.24 9.79 2.78
CA ILE A 64 -6.00 10.04 2.04
C ILE A 64 -6.34 10.69 0.70
N THR A 65 -5.61 11.74 0.34
CA THR A 65 -5.74 12.37 -0.98
C THR A 65 -4.70 11.84 -1.93
N VAL A 66 -5.14 11.28 -3.06
CA VAL A 66 -4.27 10.81 -4.15
C VAL A 66 -4.73 11.51 -5.42
N ASN A 67 -3.83 12.19 -6.14
CA ASN A 67 -4.14 12.91 -7.37
C ASN A 67 -5.37 13.85 -7.23
N TYR A 68 -5.42 14.63 -6.14
CA TYR A 68 -6.52 15.56 -5.81
C TYR A 68 -7.89 14.93 -5.53
N ILE A 69 -7.97 13.60 -5.44
CA ILE A 69 -9.20 12.88 -5.09
C ILE A 69 -9.07 12.40 -3.64
N GLU A 70 -10.10 12.62 -2.83
CA GLU A 70 -10.18 12.15 -1.44
C GLU A 70 -10.73 10.72 -1.39
N TYR A 71 -9.96 9.82 -0.77
CA TYR A 71 -10.34 8.43 -0.56
C TYR A 71 -10.38 8.10 0.92
N ASN A 72 -11.23 7.13 1.27
CA ASN A 72 -11.23 6.50 2.59
C ASN A 72 -10.51 5.16 2.51
N VAL A 73 -9.66 4.88 3.49
CA VAL A 73 -9.03 3.58 3.66
C VAL A 73 -10.10 2.59 4.12
N THR A 74 -10.47 1.66 3.24
CA THR A 74 -11.48 0.64 3.56
C THR A 74 -10.86 -0.64 4.11
N GLU A 75 -9.62 -0.94 3.75
CA GLU A 75 -8.91 -2.13 4.22
C GLU A 75 -7.40 -1.88 4.32
N VAL A 76 -6.78 -2.44 5.36
CA VAL A 76 -5.33 -2.59 5.49
C VAL A 76 -5.08 -4.03 5.91
N SER A 77 -4.58 -4.87 5.00
CA SER A 77 -4.33 -6.28 5.27
C SER A 77 -2.84 -6.61 5.12
N GLN A 78 -2.30 -7.34 6.09
CA GLN A 78 -0.99 -7.96 5.93
C GLN A 78 -1.18 -9.27 5.16
N LEU A 79 -0.71 -9.27 3.92
CA LEU A 79 -0.64 -10.44 3.07
C LEU A 79 0.49 -11.34 3.60
N ILE A 80 0.15 -12.24 4.53
CA ILE A 80 1.03 -13.32 4.95
C ILE A 80 1.10 -14.31 3.77
N LYS A 81 2.28 -14.44 3.15
CA LYS A 81 2.51 -15.48 2.14
C LYS A 81 2.44 -16.84 2.86
N ARG A 82 1.35 -17.61 2.66
CA ARG A 82 1.34 -19.04 2.97
C ARG A 82 2.30 -19.71 1.99
N TYR A 83 3.40 -20.25 2.51
CA TYR A 83 4.27 -21.19 1.79
C TYR A 83 3.71 -22.60 1.94
#